data_AF-A0A2S2N5M9-F1
#
_entry.id   AF-A0A2S2N5M9-F1
#
_cell.length_a   1.000
_cell.length_b   1.000
_cell.length_c   1.000
_cell.angle_alpha   90.00
_cell.angle_beta   90.00
_cell.angle_gamma   90.00
#
_symmetry.space_group_name_H-M   'P 1'
#
loop_
_entity.id
_entity.type
_entity.pdbx_description
1 polymer ?
#
loop_
_entity_poly.entity_id
_entity_poly.type
_entity_poly.pdbx_seq_one_letter_code
_entity_poly.pdbx_strand_id
1 'polypeptide(L)'
;RYTRAEVAQHRTPSERVWVTYGTDVFDVTEFVELHPGGPDKILLAAGGALEPFWALYAVHSQAHVLELLRDYKVGELSPDEASPPPGDTGDPFAGDPPRHPALRVNSLKPFNAEPPPELLTQSFPT
;
A
#
# COMPACT_ATOMS: atom_id res chain seq x y z
N ARG A 1 -2.67 15.73 17.29
CA ARG A 1 -1.25 15.36 17.06
C ARG A 1 -0.98 14.10 17.85
N TYR A 2 -0.17 13.19 17.33
CA TYR A 2 0.02 11.85 17.90
C TYR A 2 1.48 11.41 17.88
N THR A 3 1.89 10.54 18.79
CA THR A 3 3.17 9.82 18.74
C THR A 3 3.01 8.51 17.98
N ARG A 4 4.11 7.92 17.49
CA ARG A 4 4.06 6.57 16.88
C ARG A 4 3.60 5.52 17.89
N ALA A 5 3.93 5.68 19.17
CA ALA A 5 3.49 4.79 20.23
C ALA A 5 1.97 4.84 20.45
N GLU A 6 1.36 6.02 20.35
CA GLU A 6 -0.10 6.16 20.40
C GLU A 6 -0.75 5.51 19.17
N VAL A 7 -0.25 5.80 17.96
CA VAL A 7 -0.77 5.17 16.73
C VAL A 7 -0.68 3.63 16.81
N ALA A 8 0.41 3.10 17.38
CA ALA A 8 0.61 1.66 17.54
C ALA A 8 -0.40 0.95 18.47
N GLN A 9 -1.22 1.69 19.22
CA GLN A 9 -2.32 1.12 20.03
C GLN A 9 -3.56 0.82 19.18
N HIS A 10 -3.67 1.38 17.97
CA HIS A 10 -4.85 1.30 17.11
C HIS A 10 -4.66 0.22 16.03
N ARG A 11 -4.69 -1.05 16.45
CA ARG A 11 -4.37 -2.20 15.57
C ARG A 11 -5.56 -3.08 15.21
N THR A 12 -6.68 -2.93 15.90
CA THR A 12 -7.84 -3.81 15.76
C THR A 12 -9.11 -2.99 15.50
N PRO A 13 -10.16 -3.56 14.90
CA PRO A 13 -11.42 -2.84 14.69
C PRO A 13 -12.03 -2.27 15.97
N SER A 14 -11.90 -2.98 17.11
CA SER A 14 -12.36 -2.53 18.42
C SER A 14 -11.58 -1.33 18.97
N GLU A 15 -10.30 -1.23 18.62
CA GLU A 15 -9.41 -0.13 19.05
C GLU A 15 -9.35 0.98 18.00
N ARG A 16 -10.10 0.84 16.90
CA ARG A 16 -9.91 1.57 15.63
C ARG A 16 -8.58 1.19 14.98
N VAL A 17 -8.54 1.23 13.66
CA VAL A 17 -7.36 0.87 12.87
C VAL A 17 -6.73 2.13 12.34
N TRP A 18 -5.59 2.52 12.91
CA TRP A 18 -4.86 3.71 12.45
C TRP A 18 -3.60 3.33 11.69
N VAL A 19 -3.25 4.19 10.74
CA VAL A 19 -2.03 4.08 9.93
C VAL A 19 -1.41 5.45 9.74
N THR A 20 -0.14 5.49 9.33
CA THR A 20 0.56 6.73 9.00
C THR A 20 1.06 6.72 7.56
N TYR A 21 1.12 7.90 6.95
CA TYR A 21 1.83 8.13 5.69
C TYR A 21 2.48 9.52 5.72
N GLY A 22 3.81 9.56 5.58
CA GLY A 22 4.61 10.74 5.90
C GLY A 22 4.44 11.13 7.36
N THR A 23 3.93 12.33 7.60
CA THR A 23 3.60 12.84 8.95
C THR A 23 2.12 12.72 9.29
N ASP A 24 1.28 12.27 8.37
CA ASP A 24 -0.17 12.25 8.57
C ASP A 24 -0.63 10.95 9.22
N VAL A 25 -1.69 11.04 10.04
CA VAL A 25 -2.31 9.91 10.74
C VAL A 25 -3.74 9.76 10.22
N PHE A 26 -4.10 8.52 9.87
CA PHE A 26 -5.37 8.18 9.23
C PHE A 26 -6.09 7.11 10.04
N ASP A 27 -7.40 7.27 10.24
CA ASP A 27 -8.27 6.24 10.80
C ASP A 27 -8.98 5.53 9.64
N VAL A 28 -8.49 4.34 9.30
CA VAL A 28 -9.00 3.55 8.17
C VAL A 28 -9.99 2.48 8.63
N THR A 29 -10.54 2.56 9.85
CA THR A 29 -11.40 1.50 10.41
C THR A 29 -12.56 1.13 9.48
N GLU A 30 -13.26 2.14 8.96
CA GLU A 30 -14.41 1.94 8.06
C GLU A 30 -13.99 1.53 6.64
N PHE A 31 -12.72 1.73 6.28
CA PHE A 31 -12.18 1.35 4.97
C PHE A 31 -11.67 -0.09 4.91
N VAL A 32 -11.39 -0.73 6.06
CA VAL A 32 -10.81 -2.08 6.11
C VAL A 32 -11.62 -3.09 5.27
N GLU A 33 -12.95 -3.07 5.40
CA GLU A 33 -13.86 -3.97 4.66
C GLU A 33 -14.04 -3.57 3.18
N LEU A 34 -13.69 -2.33 2.82
CA LEU A 34 -13.80 -1.78 1.46
C LEU A 34 -12.49 -1.92 0.66
N HIS A 35 -11.40 -2.32 1.32
CA HIS A 35 -10.09 -2.39 0.71
C HIS A 35 -10.04 -3.41 -0.44
N PRO A 36 -9.64 -3.01 -1.66
CA PRO A 36 -9.47 -3.94 -2.78
C PRO A 36 -8.48 -5.06 -2.45
N GLY A 37 -8.92 -6.31 -2.55
CA GLY A 37 -8.13 -7.49 -2.15
C GLY A 37 -8.35 -7.95 -0.71
N GLY A 38 -9.30 -7.35 0.01
CA GLY A 38 -9.78 -7.79 1.32
C GLY A 38 -9.02 -7.20 2.52
N PRO A 39 -9.52 -7.46 3.73
CA PRO A 39 -9.03 -6.83 4.97
C PRO A 39 -7.65 -7.34 5.41
N ASP A 40 -7.30 -8.58 5.07
CA ASP A 40 -6.08 -9.24 5.55
C ASP A 40 -4.81 -8.46 5.20
N LYS A 41 -4.75 -7.81 4.03
CA LYS A 41 -3.56 -7.08 3.57
C LYS A 41 -3.42 -5.72 4.20
N ILE A 42 -4.51 -4.96 4.31
CA ILE A 42 -4.47 -3.62 4.91
C ILE A 42 -4.16 -3.70 6.41
N LEU A 43 -4.65 -4.74 7.09
CA LEU A 43 -4.39 -4.96 8.52
C LEU A 43 -2.91 -5.26 8.85
N LEU A 44 -2.08 -5.63 7.86
CA LEU A 44 -0.63 -5.74 8.06
C LEU A 44 0.02 -4.41 8.45
N ALA A 45 -0.57 -3.29 8.01
CA ALA A 45 -0.10 -1.95 8.32
C ALA A 45 -0.72 -1.35 9.59
N ALA A 46 -1.64 -2.07 10.26
CA ALA A 46 -2.39 -1.56 11.39
C ALA A 46 -1.46 -1.13 12.55
N GLY A 47 -1.64 0.11 13.00
CA GLY A 47 -0.80 0.78 13.99
C GLY A 47 0.58 1.21 13.49
N GLY A 48 0.79 1.28 12.17
CA GLY A 48 2.10 1.50 11.57
C GLY A 48 2.10 2.36 10.31
N ALA A 49 3.27 2.41 9.68
CA ALA A 49 3.53 3.20 8.47
C ALA A 49 3.10 2.44 7.20
N LEU A 50 2.47 3.15 6.25
CA LEU A 50 2.05 2.59 4.96
C LEU A 50 3.22 2.43 3.99
N GLU A 51 4.29 3.22 4.12
CA GLU A 51 5.40 3.34 3.18
C GLU A 51 6.04 1.99 2.81
N PRO A 52 6.36 1.08 3.76
CA PRO A 52 6.94 -0.23 3.39
C PRO A 52 6.00 -1.06 2.50
N PHE A 53 4.69 -0.95 2.71
CA PHE A 53 3.69 -1.69 1.94
C PHE A 53 3.39 -1.01 0.60
N TRP A 54 3.42 0.32 0.55
CA TRP A 54 3.21 1.06 -0.70
C TRP A 54 4.41 0.96 -1.63
N ALA A 55 5.62 0.86 -1.08
CA ALA A 55 6.82 0.50 -1.85
C ALA A 55 6.69 -0.89 -2.49
N LEU A 56 5.97 -1.81 -1.83
CA LEU A 56 5.65 -3.12 -2.40
C LEU A 56 4.59 -3.01 -3.50
N TYR A 57 3.53 -2.24 -3.27
CA TYR A 57 2.34 -2.20 -4.13
C TYR A 57 2.15 -0.81 -4.74
N ALA A 58 2.83 -0.55 -5.87
CA ALA A 58 2.89 0.77 -6.50
C ALA A 58 1.52 1.37 -6.91
N VAL A 59 0.47 0.55 -7.02
CA VAL A 59 -0.90 1.02 -7.28
C VAL A 59 -1.37 2.05 -6.25
N HIS A 60 -0.88 1.96 -5.01
CA HIS A 60 -1.28 2.89 -3.95
C HIS A 60 -0.65 4.28 -4.09
N SER A 61 0.40 4.43 -4.90
CA SER A 61 1.00 5.74 -5.20
C SER A 61 0.21 6.55 -6.24
N GLN A 62 -0.92 6.04 -6.74
CA GLN A 62 -1.75 6.75 -7.70
C GLN A 62 -2.55 7.88 -7.04
N ALA A 63 -2.77 8.98 -7.76
CA ALA A 63 -3.40 10.19 -7.24
C ALA A 63 -4.78 9.93 -6.61
N HIS A 64 -5.61 9.10 -7.24
CA HIS A 64 -6.94 8.78 -6.71
C HIS A 64 -6.90 8.00 -5.38
N VAL A 65 -5.86 7.18 -5.14
CA VAL A 65 -5.69 6.46 -3.86
C VAL A 65 -5.25 7.43 -2.77
N LEU A 66 -4.36 8.37 -3.10
CA LEU A 66 -3.96 9.45 -2.19
C LEU A 66 -5.15 10.35 -1.83
N GLU A 67 -6.01 10.67 -2.79
CA GLU A 67 -7.25 11.42 -2.55
C GLU A 67 -8.20 10.65 -1.63
N LEU A 68 -8.43 9.36 -1.90
CA LEU A 68 -9.23 8.50 -1.03
C LEU A 68 -8.67 8.41 0.40
N LEU A 69 -7.35 8.27 0.56
CA LEU A 69 -6.72 8.20 1.88
C LEU A 69 -6.93 9.49 2.68
N ARG A 70 -6.96 10.66 2.04
CA ARG A 70 -7.14 11.96 2.72
C ARG A 70 -8.47 12.07 3.45
N ASP A 71 -9.52 11.42 2.96
CA ASP A 71 -10.84 11.42 3.60
C ASP A 71 -10.81 10.76 4.99
N TYR A 72 -9.80 9.92 5.25
CA TYR A 72 -9.60 9.22 6.52
C TYR A 72 -8.61 9.93 7.46
N LYS A 73 -8.11 11.13 7.11
CA LYS A 73 -7.12 11.85 7.95
C LYS A 73 -7.74 12.29 9.27
N VAL A 74 -7.13 11.88 10.39
CA VAL A 74 -7.54 12.25 11.76
C VAL A 74 -6.51 13.10 12.50
N GLY A 75 -5.29 13.22 11.96
CA GLY A 75 -4.31 14.15 12.49
C GLY A 75 -2.93 13.98 11.88
N GLU A 76 -1.93 14.34 12.66
CA GLU A 76 -0.52 14.37 12.25
C GLU A 76 0.36 13.92 13.42
N LEU A 77 1.52 13.37 13.10
CA LEU A 77 2.55 13.01 14.06
C LEU A 77 3.14 14.25 14.74
N SER A 78 3.60 14.05 15.97
CA SER A 78 4.37 15.06 16.70
C SER A 78 5.69 15.35 15.96
N PRO A 79 6.22 16.58 16.00
CA PRO A 79 7.43 16.95 15.26
C PRO A 79 8.64 16.07 15.54
N ASP A 80 8.77 15.63 16.79
CA ASP A 80 9.85 14.74 17.26
C ASP A 80 9.81 13.34 16.63
N GLU A 81 8.66 12.96 16.05
CA GLU A 81 8.39 11.67 15.42
C GLU A 81 8.35 11.77 13.87
N ALA A 82 8.55 12.97 13.32
CA ALA A 82 8.47 13.24 11.89
C ALA A 82 9.60 12.59 11.07
N SER A 83 10.68 12.14 11.73
CA SER A 83 11.71 11.33 11.10
C SER A 83 11.33 9.84 11.18
N PRO A 84 11.27 9.11 10.06
CA PRO A 84 11.04 7.68 10.10
C PRO A 84 12.22 6.97 10.79
N PRO A 85 11.98 5.90 11.58
CA PRO A 85 13.07 5.06 12.06
C PRO A 85 13.81 4.43 10.86
N PRO A 86 15.14 4.24 10.93
CA PRO A 86 15.88 3.60 9.86
C PRO A 86 15.41 2.14 9.71
N GLY A 87 14.66 1.86 8.65
CA GLY A 87 14.13 0.54 8.31
C GLY A 87 14.72 0.05 6.98
N ASP A 88 15.16 -1.20 6.98
CA ASP A 88 15.92 -1.92 5.96
C ASP A 88 15.37 -1.75 4.53
N THR A 89 16.09 -1.00 3.70
CA THR A 89 15.74 -0.62 2.32
C THR A 89 16.18 -1.67 1.29
N GLY A 90 15.92 -2.95 1.56
CA GLY A 90 16.06 -3.99 0.54
C GLY A 90 14.87 -3.95 -0.42
N ASP A 91 15.11 -3.90 -1.74
CA ASP A 91 14.05 -4.07 -2.74
C ASP A 91 13.53 -5.52 -2.69
N PRO A 92 12.30 -5.75 -2.21
CA PRO A 92 11.77 -7.09 -2.00
C PRO A 92 11.52 -7.84 -3.32
N PHE A 93 11.53 -7.12 -4.45
CA PHE A 93 11.39 -7.68 -5.80
C PHE A 93 12.73 -7.71 -6.55
N ALA A 94 13.88 -7.56 -5.89
CA ALA A 94 15.18 -7.58 -6.55
C ALA A 94 15.48 -8.90 -7.29
N GLY A 95 14.88 -10.00 -6.83
CA GLY A 95 15.01 -11.34 -7.44
C GLY A 95 13.97 -11.66 -8.51
N ASP A 96 13.17 -10.68 -8.94
CA ASP A 96 12.12 -10.89 -9.93
C ASP A 96 12.68 -11.33 -11.29
N PRO A 97 12.07 -12.31 -11.98
CA PRO A 97 12.54 -12.78 -13.28
C PRO A 97 12.39 -11.71 -14.38
N PRO A 98 13.16 -11.77 -15.48
CA PRO A 98 12.93 -10.93 -16.66
C PRO A 98 11.59 -11.27 -17.33
N ARG A 99 10.91 -10.27 -17.90
CA ARG A 99 9.62 -10.44 -18.60
C ARG A 99 9.71 -10.03 -20.06
N HIS A 100 8.80 -10.57 -20.86
CA HIS A 100 8.76 -10.30 -22.29
C HIS A 100 8.40 -8.82 -22.56
N PRO A 101 9.16 -8.10 -23.41
CA PRO A 101 8.99 -6.66 -23.61
C PRO A 101 7.67 -6.29 -24.29
N ALA A 102 7.01 -7.23 -24.96
CA ALA A 102 5.71 -7.00 -25.60
C ALA A 102 4.52 -6.98 -24.62
N LEU A 103 4.72 -7.32 -23.34
CA LEU A 103 3.65 -7.25 -22.36
C LEU A 103 3.24 -5.80 -22.11
N ARG A 104 1.93 -5.56 -22.04
CA ARG A 104 1.37 -4.28 -21.58
C ARG A 104 1.43 -4.26 -20.06
N VAL A 105 2.43 -3.56 -19.53
CA VAL A 105 2.70 -3.50 -18.09
C VAL A 105 1.71 -2.56 -17.41
N ASN A 106 0.96 -3.11 -16.45
CA ASN A 106 0.03 -2.37 -15.59
C ASN A 106 0.70 -1.97 -14.26
N SER A 107 1.62 -2.79 -13.75
CA SER A 107 2.44 -2.53 -12.56
C SER A 107 3.80 -3.21 -12.70
N LEU A 108 4.88 -2.55 -12.30
CA LEU A 108 6.22 -3.15 -12.29
C LEU A 108 6.50 -3.94 -11.02
N LYS A 109 6.01 -3.47 -9.86
CA LYS A 109 6.26 -4.06 -8.53
C LYS A 109 4.99 -3.97 -7.65
N PRO A 110 4.37 -5.12 -7.32
CA PRO A 110 4.58 -6.42 -7.96
C PRO A 110 4.28 -6.34 -9.46
N PHE A 111 4.94 -7.18 -10.27
CA PHE A 111 4.77 -7.15 -11.72
C PHE A 111 3.38 -7.67 -12.13
N ASN A 112 2.56 -6.81 -12.72
CA ASN A 112 1.27 -7.15 -13.32
C ASN A 112 1.25 -6.63 -14.75
N ALA A 113 0.95 -7.49 -15.71
CA ALA A 113 0.88 -7.14 -17.12
C ALA A 113 -0.08 -8.06 -17.86
N GLU A 114 -0.58 -7.60 -19.00
CA GLU A 114 -1.43 -8.37 -19.91
C GLU A 114 -0.76 -8.51 -21.29
N PRO A 115 -1.04 -9.56 -22.07
CA PRO A 115 -0.60 -9.63 -23.46
C PRO A 115 -1.33 -8.56 -24.29
N PRO A 116 -0.72 -8.11 -25.41
CA PRO A 116 -1.42 -7.30 -26.40
C PRO A 116 -2.73 -8.00 -26.82
N PRO A 117 -3.87 -7.27 -26.88
CA PRO A 117 -5.17 -7.86 -27.21
C PRO A 117 -5.16 -8.63 -28.54
N GLU A 118 -4.34 -8.20 -29.49
CA GLU A 118 -4.18 -8.80 -30.80
C GLU A 118 -3.60 -10.22 -30.74
N LEU A 119 -2.86 -10.55 -29.67
CA LEU A 119 -2.27 -11.88 -29.46
C LEU A 119 -3.24 -12.86 -28.77
N LEU A 120 -4.24 -12.35 -28.06
CA LEU A 120 -5.18 -13.18 -27.28
C LEU A 120 -6.00 -14.15 -28.15
N THR A 121 -6.24 -13.79 -29.42
CA THR A 121 -7.10 -14.57 -30.33
C THR A 121 -6.31 -15.41 -31.35
N GLN A 122 -4.97 -15.38 -31.32
CA GLN A 122 -4.15 -16.00 -32.36
C GLN A 122 -3.93 -17.50 -32.17
N SER A 123 -4.03 -18.01 -30.95
CA SER A 123 -3.79 -19.42 -30.67
C SER A 123 -4.64 -19.93 -29.50
N PHE A 124 -5.34 -21.03 -29.72
CA PHE A 124 -6.00 -21.79 -28.64
C PHE A 124 -5.16 -23.04 -28.36
N PRO A 125 -4.62 -23.20 -27.13
CA PRO A 125 -3.98 -24.46 -26.76
C PRO A 125 -5.05 -25.56 -26.73
N THR A 126 -4.75 -26.70 -27.37
CA THR A 126 -5.60 -27.91 -27.39
C THR A 126 -5.11 -28.91 -26.37
#